data_AF-A0A645JBQ6-F1
#
_entry.id   AF-A0A645JBQ6-F1
#
_cell.length_a   1.000
_cell.length_b   1.000
_cell.length_c   1.000
_cell.angle_alpha   90.00
_cell.angle_beta   90.00
_cell.angle_gamma   90.00
#
_symmetry.space_group_name_H-M   'P 1'
#
loop_
_entity.id
_entity.type
_entity.pdbx_description
1 polymer ?
#
loop_
_entity_poly.entity_id
_entity_poly.type
_entity_poly.pdbx_seq_one_letter_code
_entity_poly.pdbx_strand_id
1 'polypeptide(L)'
;MYLFVGEEAEVQMKAATAKVLASGKKIGVIASAAVTNDLPKNSNLVIRNWQEEPAVLAENLYSWLRSFDHEKVDVILAQGVAESGLGLALMNRLRKAAGNNILLAENQKLFLQSGTRPEFL
;
A
#
# COMPACT_ATOMS: atom_id res chain seq x y z
N MET A 1 -3.75 7.89 1.13
CA MET A 1 -3.28 6.49 0.97
C MET A 1 -4.07 5.83 -0.15
N TYR A 2 -3.42 4.99 -0.96
CA TYR A 2 -4.06 4.15 -1.98
C TYR A 2 -3.94 2.68 -1.58
N LEU A 3 -5.05 1.96 -1.54
CA LEU A 3 -5.10 0.53 -1.21
C LEU A 3 -5.13 -0.30 -2.50
N PHE A 4 -4.16 -1.18 -2.68
CA PHE A 4 -4.07 -2.11 -3.79
C PHE A 4 -4.74 -3.44 -3.41
N VAL A 5 -5.66 -3.91 -4.25
CA VAL A 5 -6.37 -5.19 -4.09
C VAL A 5 -6.34 -5.98 -5.40
N GLY A 6 -6.58 -7.29 -5.36
CA GLY A 6 -6.56 -8.17 -6.52
C GLY A 6 -5.31 -9.03 -6.60
N GLU A 7 -5.33 -10.04 -7.48
CA GLU A 7 -4.29 -11.07 -7.60
C GLU A 7 -2.93 -10.49 -8.02
N GLU A 8 -2.93 -9.37 -8.76
CA GLU A 8 -1.71 -8.72 -9.23
C GLU A 8 -1.30 -7.52 -8.38
N ALA A 9 -1.89 -7.34 -7.19
CA ALA A 9 -1.64 -6.19 -6.34
C ALA A 9 -0.14 -6.00 -6.05
N GLU A 10 0.61 -7.08 -5.84
CA GLU A 10 2.04 -7.03 -5.55
C GLU A 10 2.85 -6.45 -6.71
N VAL A 11 2.61 -6.96 -7.93
CA VAL A 11 3.32 -6.55 -9.13
C VAL A 11 2.99 -5.08 -9.46
N GLN A 12 1.70 -4.72 -9.42
CA GLN A 12 1.28 -3.36 -9.72
C GLN A 12 1.74 -2.36 -8.65
N MET A 13 1.83 -2.77 -7.39
CA MET A 13 2.33 -1.93 -6.30
C MET A 13 3.84 -1.65 -6.46
N LYS A 14 4.64 -2.63 -6.88
CA LYS A 14 6.06 -2.41 -7.22
C LYS A 14 6.20 -1.39 -8.36
N ALA A 15 5.43 -1.56 -9.43
CA ALA A 15 5.41 -0.63 -10.57
C ALA A 15 4.97 0.79 -10.17
N ALA A 16 3.91 0.92 -9.38
CA ALA A 16 3.43 2.20 -8.87
C ALA A 16 4.46 2.87 -7.96
N THR A 17 5.13 2.11 -7.09
CA THR A 17 6.20 2.61 -6.22
C THR A 17 7.33 3.22 -7.04
N ALA A 18 7.78 2.54 -8.10
CA ALA A 18 8.82 3.04 -9.00
C ALA A 18 8.39 4.35 -9.70
N LYS A 19 7.15 4.42 -10.21
CA LYS A 19 6.60 5.63 -10.84
C LYS A 19 6.56 6.82 -9.88
N VAL A 20 6.09 6.61 -8.65
CA VAL A 20 6.03 7.66 -7.63
C VAL A 20 7.43 8.14 -7.26
N LEU A 21 8.37 7.22 -7.03
CA LEU A 21 9.76 7.59 -6.73
C LEU A 21 10.39 8.42 -7.84
N ALA A 22 10.13 8.08 -9.11
CA ALA A 22 10.61 8.84 -10.27
C ALA A 22 10.03 10.27 -10.33
N SER A 23 8.87 10.52 -9.71
CA SER A 23 8.29 11.87 -9.59
C SER A 23 8.93 12.74 -8.49
N GLY A 24 9.90 12.19 -7.74
CA GLY A 24 10.60 12.89 -6.65
C GLY A 24 9.83 12.94 -5.32
N LYS A 25 8.61 12.38 -5.27
CA LYS A 25 7.77 12.33 -4.07
C LYS A 25 8.34 11.35 -3.02
N LYS A 26 8.19 11.69 -1.74
CA LYS A 26 8.42 10.80 -0.62
C LYS A 26 7.24 9.84 -0.48
N ILE A 27 7.52 8.55 -0.52
CA ILE A 27 6.51 7.49 -0.55
C ILE A 27 6.60 6.62 0.70
N GLY A 28 5.43 6.39 1.32
CA GLY A 28 5.22 5.36 2.33
C GLY A 28 4.69 4.08 1.67
N VAL A 29 5.26 2.93 2.02
CA VAL A 29 4.78 1.61 1.57
C VAL A 29 4.41 0.77 2.80
N ILE A 30 3.18 0.27 2.84
CA ILE A 30 2.75 -0.78 3.78
C ILE A 30 2.49 -2.05 2.96
N ALA A 31 3.34 -3.06 3.05
CA ALA A 31 3.18 -4.28 2.26
C ALA A 31 3.89 -5.49 2.89
N SER A 32 3.60 -6.68 2.36
CA SER A 32 4.24 -7.93 2.74
C SER A 32 5.70 -7.96 2.27
N ALA A 33 6.45 -8.95 2.75
CA ALA A 33 7.82 -9.22 2.29
C ALA A 33 7.88 -9.43 0.77
N ALA A 34 6.87 -10.06 0.17
CA ALA A 34 6.80 -10.33 -1.28
C ALA A 34 6.81 -9.05 -2.12
N VAL A 35 6.30 -7.94 -1.57
CA VAL A 35 6.42 -6.62 -2.20
C VAL A 35 7.72 -5.94 -1.80
N THR A 36 7.98 -5.83 -0.50
CA THR A 36 9.00 -4.92 0.02
C THR A 36 10.44 -5.37 -0.26
N ASN A 37 10.68 -6.66 -0.40
CA ASN A 37 12.03 -7.20 -0.61
C ASN A 37 12.63 -6.79 -1.96
N ASP A 38 11.77 -6.52 -2.95
CA ASP A 38 12.18 -6.13 -4.31
C ASP A 38 12.22 -4.61 -4.51
N LEU A 39 11.88 -3.82 -3.47
CA LEU A 39 11.90 -2.37 -3.58
C LEU A 39 13.33 -1.81 -3.46
N PRO A 40 13.67 -0.77 -4.23
CA PRO A 40 15.01 -0.19 -4.19
C PRO A 40 15.29 0.49 -2.84
N LYS A 41 16.55 0.49 -2.41
CA LYS A 41 16.99 1.35 -1.31
C LYS A 41 16.98 2.81 -1.79
N ASN A 42 16.12 3.64 -1.21
CA ASN A 42 15.98 5.05 -1.57
C ASN A 42 15.61 5.87 -0.34
N SER A 43 16.20 7.05 -0.15
CA SER A 43 15.92 7.95 1.00
C SER A 43 14.48 8.47 1.02
N ASN A 44 13.82 8.51 -0.13
CA ASN A 44 12.44 8.94 -0.28
C ASN A 44 11.45 7.78 -0.11
N LEU A 45 11.92 6.56 0.15
CA LEU A 45 11.08 5.40 0.38
C LEU A 45 11.08 5.02 1.85
N VAL A 46 9.90 5.05 2.47
CA VAL A 46 9.68 4.61 3.85
C VAL A 46 8.85 3.33 3.83
N ILE A 47 9.42 2.23 4.30
CA ILE A 47 8.78 0.91 4.26
C ILE A 47 8.24 0.53 5.65
N ARG A 48 7.06 -0.09 5.65
CA ARG A 48 6.45 -0.79 6.77
C ARG A 48 6.07 -2.20 6.32
N ASN A 49 6.93 -3.15 6.66
CA ASN A 49 6.84 -4.53 6.23
C ASN A 49 6.14 -5.37 7.31
N TRP A 50 5.04 -6.02 6.96
CA TRP A 50 4.32 -6.95 7.85
C TRP A 50 4.68 -8.43 7.61
N GLN A 51 5.79 -8.67 6.91
CA GLN A 51 6.31 -9.96 6.53
C GLN A 51 5.26 -10.80 5.80
N GLU A 52 4.94 -11.98 6.30
CA GLU A 52 3.88 -12.86 5.82
C GLU A 52 2.73 -12.95 6.86
N GLU A 53 2.68 -12.02 7.82
CA GLU A 53 1.81 -12.10 9.01
C GLU A 53 0.83 -10.91 9.09
N PRO A 54 -0.43 -11.05 8.64
CA PRO A 54 -1.43 -9.99 8.72
C PRO A 54 -1.70 -9.48 10.15
N ALA A 55 -1.38 -10.28 11.17
CA ALA A 55 -1.45 -9.87 12.57
C ALA A 55 -0.50 -8.70 12.88
N VAL A 56 0.71 -8.71 12.32
CA VAL A 56 1.69 -7.62 12.46
C VAL A 56 1.12 -6.33 11.88
N LEU A 57 0.48 -6.42 10.71
CA LEU A 57 -0.21 -5.27 10.11
C LEU A 57 -1.35 -4.78 11.01
N ALA A 58 -2.18 -5.69 11.54
CA ALA A 58 -3.30 -5.32 12.41
C ALA A 58 -2.86 -4.58 13.68
N GLU A 59 -1.78 -5.05 14.32
CA GLU A 59 -1.22 -4.43 15.53
C GLU A 59 -0.63 -3.04 15.24
N ASN A 60 0.01 -2.88 14.07
CA ASN A 60 0.82 -1.69 13.80
C ASN A 60 0.16 -0.65 12.89
N LEU A 61 -0.92 -0.97 12.17
CA LEU A 61 -1.49 -0.15 11.10
C LEU A 61 -1.61 1.34 11.48
N TYR A 62 -2.26 1.65 12.60
CA TYR A 62 -2.46 3.04 13.02
C TYR A 62 -1.18 3.72 13.53
N SER A 63 -0.24 2.96 14.08
CA SER A 63 1.08 3.50 14.45
C SER A 63 1.86 3.90 13.21
N TRP A 64 1.87 3.03 12.19
CA TRP A 64 2.54 3.27 10.91
C TRP A 64 1.92 4.42 10.12
N LEU A 65 0.60 4.51 10.07
CA LEU A 65 -0.08 5.64 9.43
C LEU A 65 0.31 6.96 10.10
N ARG A 66 0.33 7.00 11.44
CA ARG A 66 0.77 8.20 12.16
C ARG A 66 2.26 8.49 11.94
N SER A 67 3.12 7.49 11.88
CA SER A 67 4.55 7.73 11.64
C SER A 67 4.79 8.37 10.27
N PHE A 68 4.01 7.99 9.26
CA PHE A 68 4.06 8.61 7.94
C PHE A 68 3.75 10.10 7.93
N ASP A 69 2.82 10.56 8.79
CA ASP A 69 2.54 11.99 8.97
C ASP A 69 3.78 12.73 9.53
N HIS A 70 4.45 12.14 10.51
CA HIS A 70 5.68 12.70 11.10
C HIS A 70 6.84 12.70 10.12
N GLU A 71 6.94 11.65 9.31
CA GLU A 71 7.95 11.50 8.27
C GLU A 71 7.63 12.33 7.02
N LYS A 72 6.47 13.00 6.97
CA LYS A 72 6.03 13.85 5.85
C LYS A 72 6.07 13.11 4.52
N VAL A 73 5.53 11.90 4.47
CA VAL A 73 5.38 11.21 3.18
C VAL A 73 4.27 11.87 2.37
N ASP A 74 4.48 12.01 1.06
CA ASP A 74 3.53 12.65 0.15
C ASP A 74 2.41 11.69 -0.27
N VAL A 75 2.73 10.39 -0.40
CA VAL A 75 1.78 9.36 -0.77
C VAL A 75 2.08 8.05 -0.04
N ILE A 76 1.02 7.38 0.39
CA ILE A 76 1.09 6.06 1.01
C ILE A 76 0.45 5.06 0.05
N LEU A 77 1.17 3.99 -0.29
CA LEU A 77 0.63 2.82 -0.96
C LEU A 77 0.53 1.69 0.06
N ALA A 78 -0.63 1.04 0.13
CA ALA A 78 -0.85 -0.09 1.03
C ALA A 78 -1.33 -1.32 0.25
N GLN A 79 -0.78 -2.48 0.57
CA GLN A 79 -1.25 -3.77 0.07
C GLN A 79 -2.47 -4.22 0.88
N GLY A 80 -3.49 -4.72 0.20
CA GLY A 80 -4.58 -5.46 0.82
C GLY A 80 -4.15 -6.81 1.35
N VAL A 81 -5.00 -7.44 2.16
CA VAL A 81 -4.80 -8.80 2.68
C VAL A 81 -5.95 -9.69 2.23
N ALA A 82 -5.77 -11.01 2.28
CA ALA A 82 -6.84 -11.96 2.01
C ALA A 82 -8.04 -11.71 2.94
N GLU A 83 -9.26 -11.70 2.41
CA GLU A 83 -10.48 -11.42 3.16
C GLU A 83 -11.02 -12.66 3.90
N SER A 84 -10.15 -13.33 4.67
CA SER A 84 -10.48 -14.50 5.49
C SER A 84 -10.05 -14.31 6.95
N GLY A 85 -10.86 -14.79 7.89
CA GLY A 85 -10.58 -14.66 9.33
C GLY A 85 -10.28 -13.23 9.76
N LEU A 86 -9.09 -13.01 10.33
CA LEU A 86 -8.59 -11.69 10.73
C LEU A 86 -8.56 -10.70 9.56
N GLY A 87 -8.22 -11.16 8.37
CA GLY A 87 -8.04 -10.32 7.19
C GLY A 87 -9.31 -9.60 6.76
N LEU A 88 -10.49 -10.20 6.97
CA LEU A 88 -11.77 -9.54 6.72
C LEU A 88 -11.96 -8.27 7.57
N ALA A 89 -11.68 -8.37 8.88
CA ALA A 89 -11.74 -7.23 9.78
C ALA A 89 -10.67 -6.19 9.47
N LEU A 90 -9.47 -6.64 9.10
CA LEU A 90 -8.35 -5.77 8.74
C LEU A 90 -8.62 -4.99 7.44
N MET A 91 -9.22 -5.64 6.43
CA MET A 91 -9.61 -4.97 5.19
C MET A 91 -10.62 -3.85 5.41
N ASN A 92 -11.57 -4.02 6.34
CA ASN A 92 -12.46 -2.92 6.74
C ASN A 92 -11.69 -1.72 7.31
N ARG A 93 -10.60 -1.95 8.05
CA ARG A 93 -9.75 -0.87 8.57
C ARG A 93 -8.90 -0.24 7.48
N LEU A 94 -8.31 -1.05 6.59
CA LEU A 94 -7.52 -0.57 5.45
C LEU A 94 -8.36 0.28 4.49
N ARG A 95 -9.56 -0.17 4.11
CA ARG A 95 -10.48 0.59 3.23
C ARG A 95 -10.85 1.94 3.84
N LYS A 96 -11.12 1.97 5.15
CA LYS A 96 -11.38 3.22 5.90
C LYS A 96 -10.17 4.15 5.91
N ALA A 97 -8.98 3.63 6.22
CA ALA A 97 -7.75 4.42 6.20
C ALA A 97 -7.41 4.95 4.80
N ALA A 98 -7.82 4.23 3.75
CA ALA A 98 -7.62 4.66 2.37
C ALA A 98 -8.57 5.79 1.96
N GLY A 99 -9.58 6.13 2.77
CA GLY A 99 -10.63 7.06 2.38
C GLY A 99 -11.36 6.60 1.12
N ASN A 100 -11.53 5.28 0.96
CA ASN A 100 -12.03 4.63 -0.25
C ASN A 100 -11.18 4.82 -1.52
N ASN A 101 -9.93 5.29 -1.46
CA ASN A 101 -9.02 5.28 -2.60
C ASN A 101 -8.49 3.85 -2.85
N ILE A 102 -9.21 3.07 -3.66
CA ILE A 102 -8.96 1.64 -3.88
C ILE A 102 -8.62 1.40 -5.34
N LEU A 103 -7.54 0.66 -5.56
CA LEU A 103 -7.01 0.30 -6.86
C LEU A 103 -7.06 -1.22 -7.01
N LEU A 104 -7.80 -1.71 -8.01
CA LEU A 104 -7.92 -3.12 -8.34
C LEU A 104 -6.86 -3.50 -9.38
N ALA A 105 -6.02 -4.47 -9.05
CA ALA A 105 -4.98 -5.00 -9.91
C ALA A 105 -5.41 -6.37 -10.45
N GLU A 106 -5.80 -6.39 -11.72
CA GLU A 106 -6.25 -7.59 -12.43
C GLU A 106 -5.93 -7.46 -13.92
N ASN A 107 -5.77 -8.58 -14.63
CA ASN A 107 -5.58 -8.59 -16.08
C ASN A 107 -4.43 -7.68 -16.57
N GLN A 108 -3.30 -7.69 -15.87
CA GLN A 108 -2.11 -6.88 -16.15
C GLN A 108 -2.35 -5.36 -16.09
N LYS A 109 -3.42 -4.93 -15.42
CA LYS A 109 -3.85 -3.53 -15.36
C LYS A 109 -4.22 -3.13 -13.94
N LEU A 110 -4.19 -1.82 -13.71
CA LEU A 110 -4.65 -1.19 -12.48
C LEU A 110 -5.91 -0.39 -12.81
N PHE A 111 -6.98 -0.63 -12.06
CA PHE A 111 -8.27 0.02 -12.21
C PHE A 111 -8.59 0.83 -10.96
N LEU A 112 -9.09 2.05 -11.15
CA LEU A 112 -9.65 2.82 -10.04
C LEU A 112 -11.00 2.20 -9.67
N GLN A 113 -11.04 1.44 -8.58
CA GLN A 113 -12.28 0.85 -8.08
C GLN A 113 -13.13 1.93 -7.38
N SER A 114 -12.49 2.83 -6.64
CA SER A 114 -13.14 3.94 -5.96
C SER A 114 -12.14 5.02 -5.53
N GLY A 115 -12.66 6.22 -5.23
CA GLY A 115 -11.88 7.33 -4.71
C GLY A 115 -11.28 8.20 -5.82
N THR A 116 -10.16 8.84 -5.52
CA THR A 116 -9.49 9.80 -6.40
C THR A 116 -8.53 9.09 -7.33
N ARG A 117 -8.48 9.49 -8.60
CA ARG A 117 -7.49 8.96 -9.54
C ARG A 117 -6.06 9.37 -9.11
N PRO A 118 -5.13 8.44 -8.89
CA PRO A 118 -3.74 8.79 -8.62
C PRO A 118 -3.04 9.27 -9.89
N GLU A 119 -2.07 10.17 -9.73
CA GLU A 119 -1.22 10.65 -10.85
C GLU A 119 -0.38 9.53 -11.50
N PHE A 120 -0.08 8.46 -10.76
CA PHE A 120 0.72 7.33 -11.23
C PHE A 120 -0.09 6.26 -12.01
N LEU A 121 -1.41 6.45 -12.10
CA LEU A 121 -2.34 5.58 -12.84
C LEU A 121 -2.59 6.08 -14.27
#